data_AF-A0AAV1MXG5-F1
#
_entry.id   AF-A0AAV1MXG5-F1
#
_cell.length_a   1.000
_cell.length_b   1.000
_cell.length_c   1.000
_cell.angle_alpha   90.00
_cell.angle_beta   90.00
_cell.angle_gamma   90.00
#
_symmetry.space_group_name_H-M   'P 1'
#
loop_
_entity.id
_entity.type
_entity.pdbx_description
1 polymer ?
#
loop_
_entity_poly.entity_id
_entity_poly.type
_entity_poly.pdbx_seq_one_letter_code
_entity_poly.pdbx_strand_id
1 'polypeptide(L)'
;MDADSAAASERILLEPYKYLLQLPGKQVRTKLAQAFNHWLNVPEDKLQVITGVTEMLHNASLLIDDIEDSSKLRRGFPVAHSIYGIPSVINSANYVYFLGLEKVLTLEHPEAVRVFTRQLLELHRGQGLDIHWRDTYTCPTEQEYRNMVLQKTGGLFGLAVGLMQLFSDWKQELKPLLDTLGLFFQIRDDYANLSSREYSENKSFCEDLTEGKFSFPIIHAIWACPESTQVQNILRQRTENVDIKRYCVDYLEKAGSFAYTRQTLRDLEVEAYRLIKEFGGNPQLESLIKHLSKMHHEAEAAAESSTEPHSSQNH
;
A
#
# COMPACT_ATOMS: atom_id res chain seq x y z
N MET A 1 31.77 -19.09 16.46
CA MET A 1 30.54 -18.96 17.27
C MET A 1 29.91 -20.33 17.33
N ASP A 2 29.69 -20.87 18.53
CA ASP A 2 28.95 -22.13 18.68
C ASP A 2 27.50 -21.94 18.20
N ALA A 3 26.87 -23.02 17.71
CA ALA A 3 25.56 -22.96 17.06
C ALA A 3 24.47 -22.29 17.93
N ASP A 4 24.52 -22.49 19.24
CA ASP A 4 23.62 -21.83 20.21
C ASP A 4 23.80 -20.32 20.27
N SER A 5 25.04 -19.83 20.12
CA SER A 5 25.34 -18.40 20.10
C SER A 5 24.84 -17.74 18.81
N ALA A 6 24.95 -18.44 17.67
CA ALA A 6 24.43 -17.96 16.39
C ALA A 6 22.90 -17.90 16.40
N ALA A 7 22.23 -18.94 16.91
CA ALA A 7 20.77 -18.94 17.06
C ALA A 7 20.26 -17.86 18.01
N ALA A 8 20.99 -17.59 19.10
CA ALA A 8 20.66 -16.51 20.03
C ALA A 8 20.81 -15.13 19.39
N SER A 9 21.90 -14.89 18.66
CA SER A 9 22.09 -13.66 17.88
C SER A 9 20.98 -13.47 16.87
N GLU A 10 20.59 -14.54 16.18
CA GLU A 10 19.60 -14.43 15.12
C GLU A 10 18.19 -14.14 15.63
N ARG A 11 17.88 -14.65 16.83
CA ARG A 11 16.66 -14.28 17.54
C ARG A 11 16.63 -12.79 17.87
N ILE A 12 17.74 -12.19 18.28
CA ILE A 12 17.83 -10.76 18.63
C ILE A 12 17.61 -9.89 17.38
N LEU A 13 18.30 -10.21 16.27
CA LEU A 13 18.23 -9.41 15.05
C LEU A 13 16.84 -9.42 14.41
N LEU A 14 16.12 -10.54 14.53
CA LEU A 14 14.78 -10.72 13.94
C LEU A 14 13.63 -10.41 14.90
N GLU A 15 13.89 -10.02 16.15
CA GLU A 15 12.81 -9.80 17.12
C GLU A 15 11.81 -8.72 16.67
N PRO A 16 12.22 -7.54 16.17
CA PRO A 16 11.28 -6.54 15.66
C PRO A 16 10.45 -7.03 14.47
N TYR A 17 11.08 -7.79 13.57
CA TYR A 17 10.40 -8.39 12.43
C TYR A 17 9.38 -9.45 12.87
N LYS A 18 9.74 -10.32 13.81
CA LYS A 18 8.83 -11.34 14.37
C LYS A 18 7.68 -10.72 15.14
N TYR A 19 7.90 -9.60 15.85
CA TYR A 19 6.83 -8.83 16.47
C TYR A 19 5.78 -8.39 15.45
N LEU A 20 6.22 -7.79 14.32
CA LEU A 20 5.30 -7.38 13.26
C LEU A 20 4.52 -8.56 12.66
N LEU A 21 5.13 -9.74 12.52
CA LEU A 21 4.48 -10.94 12.00
C LEU A 21 3.39 -11.50 12.93
N GLN A 22 3.45 -11.24 14.24
CA GLN A 22 2.42 -11.65 15.19
C GLN A 22 1.12 -10.84 15.03
N LEU A 23 1.20 -9.67 14.39
CA LEU A 23 0.06 -8.79 14.20
C LEU A 23 -0.83 -9.31 13.05
N PRO A 24 -2.15 -9.47 13.24
CA PRO A 24 -3.04 -10.02 12.22
C PRO A 24 -3.08 -9.12 10.97
N GLY A 25 -2.66 -9.67 9.82
CA GLY A 25 -2.67 -8.98 8.53
C GLY A 25 -3.68 -9.57 7.55
N LYS A 26 -4.12 -8.77 6.55
CA LYS A 26 -5.12 -9.19 5.54
C LYS A 26 -4.56 -10.16 4.45
N GLN A 27 -3.26 -10.48 4.49
CA GLN A 27 -2.53 -11.38 3.57
C GLN A 27 -2.88 -11.20 2.08
N VAL A 28 -3.11 -9.95 1.67
CA VAL A 28 -3.57 -9.60 0.31
C VAL A 28 -2.55 -10.02 -0.75
N ARG A 29 -1.26 -9.86 -0.48
CA ARG A 29 -0.16 -10.19 -1.41
C ARG A 29 -0.06 -11.68 -1.69
N THR A 30 -0.23 -12.53 -0.68
CA THR A 30 -0.28 -13.99 -0.82
C THR A 30 -1.45 -14.42 -1.70
N LYS A 31 -2.64 -13.86 -1.45
CA LYS A 31 -3.83 -14.10 -2.28
C LYS A 31 -3.64 -13.62 -3.72
N LEU A 32 -2.94 -12.49 -3.90
CA LEU A 32 -2.63 -11.94 -5.21
C LEU A 32 -1.64 -12.85 -5.96
N ALA A 33 -0.56 -13.30 -5.32
CA ALA A 33 0.39 -14.24 -5.93
C ALA A 33 -0.32 -15.54 -6.36
N GLN A 34 -1.19 -16.09 -5.51
CA GLN A 34 -2.03 -17.24 -5.86
C GLN A 34 -2.96 -16.96 -7.04
N ALA A 35 -3.62 -15.80 -7.05
CA ALA A 35 -4.49 -15.40 -8.15
C ALA A 35 -3.73 -15.26 -9.47
N PHE A 36 -2.53 -14.67 -9.48
CA PHE A 36 -1.69 -14.62 -10.69
C PHE A 36 -1.17 -16.01 -11.10
N ASN A 37 -1.02 -16.94 -10.15
CA ASN A 37 -0.61 -18.30 -10.47
C ASN A 37 -1.66 -19.06 -11.29
N HIS A 38 -2.92 -18.61 -11.29
CA HIS A 38 -3.96 -19.11 -12.19
C HIS A 38 -3.53 -19.03 -13.68
N TRP A 39 -2.84 -17.96 -14.06
CA TRP A 39 -2.30 -17.78 -15.41
C TRP A 39 -0.87 -18.31 -15.54
N LEU A 40 -0.05 -18.06 -14.52
CA LEU A 40 1.40 -18.30 -14.61
C LEU A 40 1.79 -19.76 -14.39
N ASN A 41 0.97 -20.56 -13.70
CA ASN A 41 1.20 -21.99 -13.48
C ASN A 41 2.64 -22.34 -13.05
N VAL A 42 3.16 -21.59 -12.08
CA VAL A 42 4.52 -21.72 -11.55
C VAL A 42 4.62 -23.01 -10.72
N PRO A 43 5.73 -23.77 -10.81
CA PRO A 43 5.99 -24.90 -9.93
C PRO A 43 5.87 -24.53 -8.44
N GLU A 44 5.20 -25.39 -7.66
CA GLU A 44 4.85 -25.10 -6.26
C GLU A 44 6.06 -24.76 -5.39
N ASP A 45 7.19 -25.46 -5.57
CA ASP A 45 8.43 -25.19 -4.85
C ASP A 45 8.94 -23.77 -5.11
N LYS A 46 8.89 -23.31 -6.36
CA LYS A 46 9.29 -21.95 -6.74
C LYS A 46 8.29 -20.91 -6.25
N LEU A 47 6.98 -21.20 -6.34
CA LEU A 47 5.92 -20.31 -5.87
C LEU A 47 6.03 -20.05 -4.36
N GLN A 48 6.35 -21.07 -3.56
CA GLN A 48 6.58 -20.93 -2.11
C GLN A 48 7.76 -20.03 -1.79
N VAL A 49 8.87 -20.17 -2.52
CA VAL A 49 10.03 -19.28 -2.38
C VAL A 49 9.66 -17.84 -2.71
N ILE A 50 9.02 -17.60 -3.87
CA ILE A 50 8.64 -16.26 -4.34
C ILE A 50 7.66 -15.58 -3.39
N THR A 51 6.65 -16.31 -2.92
CA THR A 51 5.66 -15.80 -1.97
C THR A 51 6.35 -15.43 -0.65
N GLY A 52 7.22 -16.31 -0.14
CA GLY A 52 7.97 -16.04 1.08
C GLY A 52 8.89 -14.82 0.97
N VAL A 53 9.60 -14.65 -0.15
CA VAL A 53 10.42 -13.44 -0.40
C VAL A 53 9.53 -12.19 -0.41
N THR A 54 8.42 -12.24 -1.13
CA THR A 54 7.50 -11.09 -1.25
C THR A 54 6.95 -10.67 0.12
N GLU A 55 6.59 -11.63 0.97
CA GLU A 55 6.13 -11.36 2.34
C GLU A 55 7.25 -10.82 3.24
N MET A 56 8.47 -11.34 3.12
CA MET A 56 9.63 -10.83 3.86
C MET A 56 9.88 -9.36 3.55
N LEU A 57 9.96 -9.03 2.27
CA LEU A 57 10.20 -7.66 1.81
C LEU A 57 9.04 -6.75 2.16
N HIS A 58 7.79 -7.22 2.06
CA HIS A 58 6.63 -6.43 2.46
C HIS A 58 6.68 -6.03 3.93
N ASN A 59 6.91 -6.99 4.83
CA ASN A 59 6.92 -6.69 6.26
C ASN A 59 8.18 -5.89 6.64
N ALA A 60 9.32 -6.14 6.01
CA ALA A 60 10.51 -5.30 6.19
C ALA A 60 10.28 -3.86 5.72
N SER A 61 9.59 -3.65 4.60
CA SER A 61 9.28 -2.30 4.13
C SER A 61 8.32 -1.59 5.06
N LEU A 62 7.34 -2.27 5.66
CA LEU A 62 6.46 -1.67 6.67
C LEU A 62 7.23 -1.19 7.92
N LEU A 63 8.25 -1.92 8.36
CA LEU A 63 9.09 -1.50 9.48
C LEU A 63 9.84 -0.20 9.19
N ILE A 64 10.33 -0.04 7.96
CA ILE A 64 11.02 1.18 7.51
C ILE A 64 10.02 2.32 7.29
N ASP A 65 8.92 2.06 6.58
CA ASP A 65 7.85 3.03 6.25
C ASP A 65 7.27 3.64 7.54
N ASP A 66 6.92 2.81 8.54
CA ASP A 66 6.42 3.31 9.82
C ASP A 66 7.43 4.24 10.54
N ILE A 67 8.75 4.06 10.34
CA ILE A 67 9.79 4.96 10.86
C ILE A 67 9.87 6.25 10.02
N GLU A 68 9.91 6.12 8.70
CA GLU A 68 10.01 7.23 7.76
C GLU A 68 8.82 8.18 7.87
N ASP A 69 7.65 7.65 8.19
CA ASP A 69 6.40 8.38 8.36
C ASP A 69 6.12 8.80 9.82
N SER A 70 6.94 8.35 10.78
CA SER A 70 6.70 8.58 12.22
C SER A 70 5.32 8.09 12.69
N SER A 71 4.82 7.01 12.08
CA SER A 71 3.53 6.41 12.38
C SER A 71 3.48 5.92 13.84
N LYS A 72 2.28 5.86 14.42
CA LYS A 72 2.10 5.45 15.84
C LYS A 72 1.63 4.01 15.97
N LEU A 73 0.77 3.59 15.06
CA LEU A 73 0.13 2.27 15.10
C LEU A 73 0.26 1.55 13.76
N ARG A 74 0.39 0.23 13.84
CA ARG A 74 0.29 -0.71 12.73
C ARG A 74 -0.69 -1.81 13.10
N ARG A 75 -1.75 -2.00 12.29
CA ARG A 75 -2.76 -3.08 12.50
C ARG A 75 -3.43 -3.00 13.89
N GLY A 76 -3.52 -1.81 14.47
CA GLY A 76 -4.09 -1.54 15.80
C GLY A 76 -3.10 -1.69 16.96
N PHE A 77 -1.84 -1.99 16.69
CA PHE A 77 -0.79 -2.20 17.70
C PHE A 77 0.33 -1.17 17.57
N PRO A 78 1.12 -0.92 18.64
CA PRO A 78 2.28 -0.03 18.55
C PRO A 78 3.24 -0.45 17.43
N VAL A 79 3.74 0.52 16.67
CA VAL A 79 4.79 0.30 15.68
C VAL A 79 6.06 -0.28 16.34
N ALA A 80 6.77 -1.17 15.65
CA ALA A 80 7.92 -1.87 16.23
C ALA A 80 9.00 -0.91 16.79
N HIS A 81 9.24 0.22 16.11
CA HIS A 81 10.27 1.17 16.52
C HIS A 81 9.93 1.90 17.82
N SER A 82 8.66 1.95 18.23
CA SER A 82 8.23 2.49 19.52
C SER A 82 8.55 1.55 20.69
N ILE A 83 8.75 0.25 20.41
CA ILE A 83 9.06 -0.79 21.41
C ILE A 83 10.58 -1.03 21.45
N TYR A 84 11.18 -1.28 20.30
CA TYR A 84 12.57 -1.74 20.17
C TYR A 84 13.57 -0.62 19.86
N GLY A 85 13.07 0.60 19.62
CA GLY A 85 13.87 1.76 19.22
C GLY A 85 14.19 1.77 17.72
N ILE A 86 14.26 2.99 17.16
CA ILE A 86 14.54 3.23 15.74
C ILE A 86 15.80 2.48 15.23
N PRO A 87 16.97 2.54 15.90
CA PRO A 87 18.19 1.90 15.38
C PRO A 87 18.06 0.39 15.19
N SER A 88 17.45 -0.29 16.16
CA SER A 88 17.23 -1.74 16.13
C SER A 88 16.31 -2.14 14.97
N VAL A 89 15.24 -1.37 14.76
CA VAL A 89 14.24 -1.68 13.73
C VAL A 89 14.77 -1.41 12.32
N ILE A 90 15.52 -0.31 12.11
CA ILE A 90 16.21 -0.05 10.84
C ILE A 90 17.14 -1.22 10.50
N ASN A 91 17.97 -1.64 11.47
CA ASN A 91 18.90 -2.73 11.24
C ASN A 91 18.18 -4.06 10.96
N SER A 92 17.14 -4.38 11.73
CA SER A 92 16.32 -5.59 11.56
C SER A 92 15.66 -5.64 10.18
N ALA A 93 15.03 -4.55 9.74
CA ALA A 93 14.37 -4.48 8.45
C ALA A 93 15.36 -4.60 7.27
N ASN A 94 16.48 -3.87 7.32
CA ASN A 94 17.52 -3.95 6.31
C ASN A 94 18.14 -5.36 6.25
N TYR A 95 18.33 -6.00 7.41
CA TYR A 95 18.79 -7.37 7.47
C TYR A 95 17.83 -8.33 6.75
N VAL A 96 16.52 -8.18 6.96
CA VAL A 96 15.50 -8.98 6.27
C VAL A 96 15.47 -8.73 4.76
N TYR A 97 15.80 -7.52 4.27
CA TYR A 97 15.98 -7.31 2.83
C TYR A 97 17.07 -8.20 2.23
N PHE A 98 18.20 -8.36 2.93
CA PHE A 98 19.29 -9.22 2.46
C PHE A 98 18.99 -10.72 2.64
N LEU A 99 18.26 -11.11 3.70
CA LEU A 99 17.71 -12.48 3.78
C LEU A 99 16.72 -12.76 2.64
N GLY A 100 15.96 -11.75 2.22
CA GLY A 100 15.11 -11.82 1.03
C GLY A 100 15.93 -12.09 -0.24
N LEU A 101 17.05 -11.37 -0.43
CA LEU A 101 17.97 -11.62 -1.54
C LEU A 101 18.59 -13.02 -1.47
N GLU A 102 19.05 -13.46 -0.30
CA GLU A 102 19.56 -14.82 -0.08
C GLU A 102 18.53 -15.87 -0.52
N LYS A 103 17.27 -15.69 -0.11
CA LYS A 103 16.18 -16.59 -0.49
C LYS A 103 15.88 -16.53 -1.98
N VAL A 104 15.99 -15.38 -2.65
CA VAL A 104 15.89 -15.28 -4.12
C VAL A 104 16.98 -16.07 -4.83
N LEU A 105 18.21 -16.12 -4.30
CA LEU A 105 19.30 -16.89 -4.91
C LEU A 105 18.98 -18.39 -4.99
N THR A 106 18.18 -18.93 -4.05
CA THR A 106 17.73 -20.33 -4.06
C THR A 106 16.79 -20.69 -5.21
N LEU A 107 16.26 -19.69 -5.94
CA LEU A 107 15.48 -19.92 -7.15
C LEU A 107 16.35 -20.48 -8.30
N GLU A 108 17.68 -20.26 -8.25
CA GLU A 108 18.66 -20.73 -9.23
C GLU A 108 18.38 -20.31 -10.68
N HIS A 109 17.71 -19.15 -10.85
CA HIS A 109 17.44 -18.58 -12.16
C HIS A 109 18.34 -17.35 -12.41
N PRO A 110 19.03 -17.26 -13.57
CA PRO A 110 20.02 -16.21 -13.82
C PRO A 110 19.45 -14.79 -13.75
N GLU A 111 18.19 -14.60 -14.16
CA GLU A 111 17.53 -13.28 -14.11
C GLU A 111 16.88 -12.94 -12.75
N ALA A 112 16.83 -13.86 -11.78
CA ALA A 112 16.07 -13.65 -10.54
C ALA A 112 16.63 -12.47 -9.72
N VAL A 113 17.96 -12.38 -9.58
CA VAL A 113 18.62 -11.26 -8.89
C VAL A 113 18.42 -9.95 -9.65
N ARG A 114 18.41 -9.98 -10.97
CA ARG A 114 18.17 -8.78 -11.78
C ARG A 114 16.75 -8.25 -11.60
N VAL A 115 15.75 -9.14 -11.58
CA VAL A 115 14.35 -8.78 -11.28
C VAL A 115 14.26 -8.21 -9.87
N PHE A 116 14.85 -8.88 -8.87
CA PHE A 116 14.89 -8.41 -7.49
C PHE A 116 15.48 -7.00 -7.38
N THR A 117 16.69 -6.79 -7.88
CA THR A 117 17.38 -5.49 -7.82
C THR A 117 16.60 -4.40 -8.52
N ARG A 118 16.07 -4.66 -9.73
CA ARG A 118 15.28 -3.67 -10.46
C ARG A 118 14.05 -3.23 -9.67
N GLN A 119 13.32 -4.18 -9.08
CA GLN A 119 12.07 -3.87 -8.40
C GLN A 119 12.30 -3.19 -7.05
N LEU A 120 13.37 -3.53 -6.32
CA LEU A 120 13.75 -2.79 -5.12
C LEU A 120 14.19 -1.36 -5.45
N LEU A 121 14.90 -1.13 -6.55
CA LEU A 121 15.24 0.22 -7.00
C LEU A 121 14.00 1.04 -7.34
N GLU A 122 13.02 0.46 -8.04
CA GLU A 122 11.73 1.15 -8.29
C GLU A 122 11.00 1.47 -6.99
N LEU A 123 10.90 0.52 -6.05
CA LEU A 123 10.27 0.75 -4.75
C LEU A 123 10.89 1.95 -4.03
N HIS A 124 12.22 2.03 -3.96
CA HIS A 124 12.92 3.14 -3.31
C HIS A 124 12.81 4.46 -4.08
N ARG A 125 12.72 4.44 -5.41
CA ARG A 125 12.44 5.65 -6.21
C ARG A 125 11.07 6.22 -5.87
N GLY A 126 10.06 5.36 -5.81
CA GLY A 126 8.70 5.75 -5.42
C GLY A 126 8.66 6.30 -4.00
N GLN A 127 9.20 5.55 -3.03
CA GLN A 127 9.27 6.00 -1.63
C GLN A 127 10.02 7.33 -1.47
N GLY A 128 11.14 7.48 -2.16
CA GLY A 128 11.95 8.71 -2.11
C GLY A 128 11.20 9.93 -2.64
N LEU A 129 10.39 9.79 -3.69
CA LEU A 129 9.55 10.88 -4.20
C LEU A 129 8.42 11.25 -3.23
N ASP A 130 7.75 10.25 -2.64
CA ASP A 130 6.70 10.43 -1.63
C ASP A 130 7.23 11.25 -0.44
N ILE A 131 8.39 10.85 0.09
CA ILE A 131 9.11 11.56 1.16
C ILE A 131 9.55 12.95 0.71
N HIS A 132 10.13 13.08 -0.49
CA HIS A 132 10.63 14.36 -0.99
C HIS A 132 9.51 15.41 -1.08
N TRP A 133 8.36 15.05 -1.66
CA TRP A 133 7.22 15.96 -1.75
C TRP A 133 6.71 16.36 -0.38
N ARG A 134 6.53 15.40 0.53
CA ARG A 134 6.13 15.61 1.92
C ARG A 134 7.06 16.57 2.66
N ASP A 135 8.37 16.35 2.57
CA ASP A 135 9.36 17.09 3.37
C ASP A 135 9.75 18.44 2.75
N THR A 136 9.58 18.61 1.44
CA THR A 136 9.73 19.92 0.76
C THR A 136 8.44 20.72 0.70
N TYR A 137 7.31 20.14 1.14
CA TYR A 137 5.97 20.72 1.06
C TYR A 137 5.54 21.06 -0.38
N THR A 138 6.00 20.27 -1.34
CA THR A 138 5.69 20.43 -2.76
C THR A 138 4.61 19.42 -3.14
N CYS A 139 3.36 19.87 -3.27
CA CYS A 139 2.27 19.00 -3.69
C CYS A 139 2.52 18.54 -5.15
N PRO A 140 2.57 17.23 -5.42
CA PRO A 140 2.69 16.73 -6.78
C PRO A 140 1.38 16.95 -7.57
N THR A 141 1.48 16.92 -8.88
CA THR A 141 0.31 16.72 -9.75
C THR A 141 -0.23 15.29 -9.59
N GLU A 142 -1.49 15.07 -9.98
CA GLU A 142 -2.06 13.72 -9.96
C GLU A 142 -1.25 12.73 -10.81
N GLN A 143 -0.75 13.15 -11.97
CA GLN A 143 0.04 12.28 -12.84
C GLN A 143 1.38 11.89 -12.21
N GLU A 144 2.06 12.84 -11.54
CA GLU A 144 3.28 12.55 -10.80
C GLU A 144 3.01 11.58 -9.64
N TYR A 145 1.94 11.80 -8.88
CA TYR A 145 1.52 10.88 -7.83
C TYR A 145 1.27 9.47 -8.41
N ARG A 146 0.52 9.35 -9.51
CA ARG A 146 0.25 8.05 -10.14
C ARG A 146 1.56 7.36 -10.53
N ASN A 147 2.50 8.08 -11.15
CA ASN A 147 3.80 7.53 -11.52
C ASN A 147 4.59 7.05 -10.28
N MET A 148 4.61 7.84 -9.20
CA MET A 148 5.24 7.46 -7.94
C MET A 148 4.62 6.18 -7.35
N VAL A 149 3.28 6.06 -7.37
CA VAL A 149 2.58 4.87 -6.87
C VAL A 149 2.92 3.62 -7.68
N LEU A 150 3.05 3.74 -9.01
CA LEU A 150 3.49 2.63 -9.86
C LEU A 150 4.89 2.14 -9.49
N GLN A 151 5.74 3.00 -8.96
CA GLN A 151 7.07 2.64 -8.46
C GLN A 151 7.00 2.05 -7.04
N LYS A 152 6.36 2.75 -6.09
CA LYS A 152 6.27 2.36 -4.66
C LYS A 152 5.49 1.05 -4.47
N THR A 153 4.25 1.02 -4.95
CA THR A 153 3.32 -0.10 -4.72
C THR A 153 3.39 -1.13 -5.84
N GLY A 154 3.56 -0.66 -7.08
CA GLY A 154 3.77 -1.54 -8.23
C GLY A 154 5.09 -2.30 -8.20
N GLY A 155 6.14 -1.76 -7.55
CA GLY A 155 7.45 -2.41 -7.43
C GLY A 155 7.37 -3.79 -6.76
N LEU A 156 6.67 -3.92 -5.63
CA LEU A 156 6.59 -5.20 -4.91
C LEU A 156 5.64 -6.21 -5.57
N PHE A 157 4.54 -5.76 -6.19
CA PHE A 157 3.70 -6.63 -7.02
C PHE A 157 4.45 -7.10 -8.27
N GLY A 158 5.19 -6.19 -8.91
CA GLY A 158 6.05 -6.49 -10.05
C GLY A 158 7.22 -7.39 -9.68
N LEU A 159 7.67 -7.42 -8.42
CA LEU A 159 8.64 -8.40 -7.94
C LEU A 159 8.04 -9.80 -7.93
N ALA A 160 6.90 -9.98 -7.25
CA ALA A 160 6.25 -11.28 -7.14
C ALA A 160 5.94 -11.85 -8.52
N VAL A 161 5.21 -11.09 -9.34
CA VAL A 161 4.82 -11.54 -10.69
C VAL A 161 6.01 -11.63 -11.63
N GLY A 162 6.96 -10.71 -11.54
CA GLY A 162 8.18 -10.75 -12.36
C GLY A 162 9.03 -11.99 -12.08
N LEU A 163 9.14 -12.42 -10.82
CA LEU A 163 9.82 -13.68 -10.46
C LEU A 163 9.01 -14.90 -10.92
N MET A 164 7.67 -14.87 -10.78
CA MET A 164 6.79 -15.95 -11.26
C MET A 164 6.91 -16.15 -12.77
N GLN A 165 6.98 -15.07 -13.55
CA GLN A 165 7.12 -15.14 -15.01
C GLN A 165 8.41 -15.82 -15.47
N LEU A 166 9.48 -15.85 -14.65
CA LEU A 166 10.72 -16.57 -14.97
C LEU A 166 10.52 -18.08 -15.05
N PHE A 167 9.50 -18.60 -14.37
CA PHE A 167 9.19 -20.03 -14.27
C PHE A 167 7.87 -20.38 -14.95
N SER A 168 7.41 -19.51 -15.85
CA SER A 168 6.13 -19.64 -16.54
C SER A 168 6.28 -19.63 -18.06
N ASP A 169 5.43 -20.39 -18.74
CA ASP A 169 5.28 -20.33 -20.19
C ASP A 169 4.41 -19.16 -20.65
N TRP A 170 3.72 -18.48 -19.74
CA TRP A 170 2.87 -17.34 -20.04
C TRP A 170 3.70 -16.15 -20.56
N LYS A 171 3.45 -15.73 -21.81
CA LYS A 171 4.21 -14.65 -22.48
C LYS A 171 3.49 -13.30 -22.55
N GLN A 172 2.22 -13.23 -22.17
CA GLN A 172 1.49 -11.96 -22.25
C GLN A 172 1.98 -10.99 -21.17
N GLU A 173 2.02 -9.71 -21.50
CA GLU A 173 2.47 -8.66 -20.59
C GLU A 173 1.40 -8.35 -19.54
N LEU A 174 1.67 -8.72 -18.28
CA LEU A 174 0.78 -8.48 -17.15
C LEU A 174 0.94 -7.09 -16.53
N LYS A 175 1.89 -6.29 -17.03
CA LYS A 175 2.25 -4.98 -16.46
C LYS A 175 1.06 -4.01 -16.41
N PRO A 176 0.22 -3.85 -17.45
CA PRO A 176 -0.92 -2.92 -17.39
C PRO A 176 -1.90 -3.26 -16.25
N LEU A 177 -2.13 -4.56 -16.01
CA LEU A 177 -2.98 -5.01 -14.91
C LEU A 177 -2.30 -4.79 -13.56
N LEU A 178 -1.00 -5.06 -13.44
CA LEU A 178 -0.24 -4.78 -12.22
C LEU A 178 -0.24 -3.29 -11.87
N ASP A 179 -0.08 -2.43 -12.87
CA ASP A 179 -0.12 -0.97 -12.71
C ASP A 179 -1.50 -0.52 -12.23
N THR A 180 -2.56 -1.02 -12.87
CA THR A 180 -3.96 -0.74 -12.49
C THR A 180 -4.24 -1.18 -11.06
N LEU A 181 -3.83 -2.40 -10.69
CA LEU A 181 -3.97 -2.90 -9.32
C LEU A 181 -3.15 -2.07 -8.34
N GLY A 182 -1.90 -1.73 -8.66
CA GLY A 182 -1.03 -0.91 -7.81
C GLY A 182 -1.67 0.43 -7.47
N LEU A 183 -2.22 1.11 -8.47
CA LEU A 183 -2.98 2.35 -8.29
C LEU A 183 -4.24 2.13 -7.45
N PHE A 184 -5.03 1.11 -7.77
CA PHE A 184 -6.25 0.79 -7.03
C PHE A 184 -5.96 0.54 -5.54
N PHE A 185 -4.93 -0.25 -5.24
CA PHE A 185 -4.55 -0.57 -3.85
C PHE A 185 -4.10 0.67 -3.08
N GLN A 186 -3.27 1.53 -3.67
CA GLN A 186 -2.77 2.72 -2.99
C GLN A 186 -3.86 3.77 -2.81
N ILE A 187 -4.62 4.11 -3.86
CA ILE A 187 -5.69 5.11 -3.77
C ILE A 187 -6.77 4.65 -2.79
N ARG A 188 -7.02 3.35 -2.70
CA ARG A 188 -7.92 2.77 -1.69
C ARG A 188 -7.36 2.91 -0.28
N ASP A 189 -6.05 2.73 -0.08
CA ASP A 189 -5.39 2.93 1.21
C ASP A 189 -5.49 4.40 1.66
N ASP A 190 -5.17 5.33 0.76
CA ASP A 190 -5.28 6.77 0.97
C ASP A 190 -6.71 7.19 1.31
N TYR A 191 -7.72 6.64 0.60
CA TYR A 191 -9.12 6.86 0.92
C TYR A 191 -9.49 6.34 2.31
N ALA A 192 -9.07 5.11 2.64
CA ALA A 192 -9.36 4.47 3.91
C ALA A 192 -8.75 5.22 5.10
N ASN A 193 -7.52 5.75 4.95
CA ASN A 193 -6.82 6.50 6.00
C ASN A 193 -7.63 7.71 6.48
N LEU A 194 -8.32 8.39 5.56
CA LEU A 194 -9.04 9.64 5.84
C LEU A 194 -10.54 9.46 6.10
N SER A 195 -11.17 8.39 5.59
CA SER A 195 -12.63 8.23 5.63
C SER A 195 -13.15 7.06 6.48
N SER A 196 -12.30 6.07 6.81
CA SER A 196 -12.77 4.84 7.43
C SER A 196 -12.56 4.81 8.96
N ARG A 197 -13.65 4.49 9.67
CA ARG A 197 -13.64 4.26 11.12
C ARG A 197 -12.84 3.00 11.49
N GLU A 198 -13.00 1.89 10.76
CA GLU A 198 -12.21 0.67 10.94
C GLU A 198 -10.71 0.95 10.72
N TYR A 199 -10.38 1.82 9.76
CA TYR A 199 -8.97 2.21 9.53
C TYR A 199 -8.44 3.08 10.66
N SER A 200 -9.26 3.97 11.21
CA SER A 200 -8.93 4.75 12.41
C SER A 200 -8.77 3.91 13.68
N GLU A 201 -9.19 2.65 13.67
CA GLU A 201 -8.95 1.67 14.75
C GLU A 201 -7.67 0.85 14.49
N ASN A 202 -7.35 0.59 13.21
CA ASN A 202 -6.13 -0.13 12.80
C ASN A 202 -4.88 0.76 12.67
N LYS A 203 -5.09 2.07 12.48
CA LYS A 203 -4.10 3.16 12.45
C LYS A 203 -4.56 4.24 13.42
N SER A 204 -3.78 5.32 13.58
CA SER A 204 -4.28 6.52 14.24
C SER A 204 -5.27 7.30 13.35
N PHE A 205 -6.19 8.06 13.93
CA PHE A 205 -7.20 8.83 13.18
C PHE A 205 -6.51 9.80 12.19
N CYS A 206 -6.80 9.66 10.89
CA CYS A 206 -6.22 10.45 9.79
C CYS A 206 -4.71 10.61 9.91
N GLU A 207 -3.99 9.48 9.96
CA GLU A 207 -2.54 9.46 10.14
C GLU A 207 -1.81 10.18 9.00
N ASP A 208 -2.30 10.10 7.75
CA ASP A 208 -1.72 10.80 6.60
C ASP A 208 -1.60 12.33 6.85
N LEU A 209 -2.52 12.92 7.62
CA LEU A 209 -2.49 14.34 7.99
C LEU A 209 -1.40 14.65 9.04
N THR A 210 -1.12 13.71 9.95
CA THR A 210 0.00 13.82 10.90
C THR A 210 1.32 13.61 10.20
N GLU A 211 1.38 12.66 9.27
CA GLU A 211 2.56 12.40 8.43
C GLU A 211 2.85 13.61 7.53
N GLY A 212 1.84 14.41 7.20
CA GLY A 212 1.95 15.54 6.27
C GLY A 212 2.01 15.10 4.81
N LYS A 213 1.51 13.89 4.54
CA LYS A 213 1.60 13.20 3.26
C LYS A 213 0.61 13.79 2.24
N PHE A 214 1.06 13.87 0.99
CA PHE A 214 0.20 14.25 -0.14
C PHE A 214 -0.50 13.01 -0.71
N SER A 215 -1.53 12.51 -0.01
CA SER A 215 -2.33 11.37 -0.47
C SER A 215 -3.37 11.78 -1.52
N PHE A 216 -3.95 10.82 -2.25
CA PHE A 216 -4.79 11.11 -3.43
C PHE A 216 -5.95 12.11 -3.17
N PRO A 217 -6.76 11.98 -2.10
CA PRO A 217 -7.84 12.95 -1.82
C PRO A 217 -7.30 14.35 -1.46
N ILE A 218 -6.12 14.40 -0.83
CA ILE A 218 -5.45 15.63 -0.42
C ILE A 218 -4.92 16.38 -1.64
N ILE A 219 -4.25 15.67 -2.56
CA ILE A 219 -3.77 16.23 -3.84
C ILE A 219 -4.95 16.84 -4.60
N HIS A 220 -6.06 16.10 -4.74
CA HIS A 220 -7.25 16.61 -5.42
C HIS A 220 -7.74 17.92 -4.78
N ALA A 221 -7.89 17.97 -3.45
CA ALA A 221 -8.38 19.19 -2.78
C ALA A 221 -7.48 20.41 -3.01
N ILE A 222 -6.16 20.21 -2.97
CA ILE A 222 -5.18 21.27 -3.18
C ILE A 222 -5.30 21.84 -4.60
N TRP A 223 -5.40 20.98 -5.62
CA TRP A 223 -5.47 21.40 -7.02
C TRP A 223 -6.86 21.89 -7.44
N ALA A 224 -7.94 21.35 -6.86
CA ALA A 224 -9.31 21.78 -7.14
C ALA A 224 -9.67 23.12 -6.48
N CYS A 225 -8.98 23.49 -5.39
CA CYS A 225 -9.21 24.72 -4.64
C CYS A 225 -7.92 25.56 -4.51
N PRO A 226 -7.31 26.04 -5.62
CA PRO A 226 -6.00 26.69 -5.60
C PRO A 226 -5.98 28.03 -4.85
N GLU A 227 -7.13 28.68 -4.69
CA GLU A 227 -7.30 29.93 -3.92
C GLU A 227 -7.13 29.72 -2.40
N SER A 228 -7.14 28.47 -1.94
CA SER A 228 -6.97 28.12 -0.53
C SER A 228 -5.66 27.37 -0.31
N THR A 229 -4.95 27.75 0.74
CA THR A 229 -3.72 27.06 1.19
C THR A 229 -3.93 26.31 2.50
N GLN A 230 -5.18 26.12 2.93
CA GLN A 230 -5.51 25.56 4.25
C GLN A 230 -5.00 24.14 4.41
N VAL A 231 -5.25 23.26 3.41
CA VAL A 231 -4.82 21.86 3.45
C VAL A 231 -3.29 21.78 3.53
N GLN A 232 -2.57 22.51 2.68
CA GLN A 232 -1.10 22.55 2.67
C GLN A 232 -0.54 23.00 4.03
N ASN A 233 -1.14 24.04 4.63
CA ASN A 233 -0.70 24.52 5.93
C ASN A 233 -0.97 23.50 7.05
N ILE A 234 -2.10 22.79 7.02
CA ILE A 234 -2.41 21.73 8.00
C ILE A 234 -1.39 20.59 7.91
N LEU A 235 -1.07 20.12 6.70
CA LEU A 235 -0.06 19.07 6.49
C LEU A 235 1.30 19.49 7.02
N ARG A 236 1.70 20.75 6.78
CA ARG A 236 2.97 21.30 7.27
C ARG A 236 3.07 21.31 8.79
N GLN A 237 1.96 21.38 9.52
CA GLN A 237 1.97 21.34 10.98
C GLN A 237 2.25 19.94 11.54
N ARG A 238 2.07 18.87 10.74
CA ARG A 238 2.18 17.47 11.20
C ARG A 238 1.42 17.23 12.50
N THR A 239 0.20 17.77 12.55
CA THR A 239 -0.54 17.89 13.80
C THR A 239 -1.10 16.56 14.27
N GLU A 240 -1.07 16.32 15.58
CA GLU A 240 -1.79 15.23 16.23
C GLU A 240 -3.18 15.69 16.76
N ASN A 241 -3.52 16.98 16.61
CA ASN A 241 -4.78 17.53 17.09
C ASN A 241 -5.98 17.00 16.27
N VAL A 242 -6.89 16.31 16.95
CA VAL A 242 -8.06 15.65 16.36
C VAL A 242 -9.04 16.65 15.74
N ASP A 243 -9.21 17.84 16.33
CA ASP A 243 -10.14 18.85 15.81
C ASP A 243 -9.63 19.46 14.50
N ILE A 244 -8.32 19.72 14.40
CA ILE A 244 -7.70 20.18 13.15
C ILE A 244 -7.83 19.11 12.06
N LYS A 245 -7.64 17.84 12.41
CA LYS A 245 -7.82 16.73 11.47
C LYS A 245 -9.27 16.62 10.98
N ARG A 246 -10.26 16.69 11.88
CA ARG A 246 -11.69 16.70 11.51
C ARG A 246 -12.03 17.87 10.60
N TYR A 247 -11.54 19.07 10.93
CA TYR A 247 -11.72 20.25 10.10
C TYR A 247 -11.16 20.05 8.68
N CYS A 248 -9.97 19.44 8.56
CA CYS A 248 -9.38 19.12 7.26
C CYS A 248 -10.23 18.11 6.49
N VAL A 249 -10.69 17.02 7.12
CA VAL A 249 -11.55 16.01 6.50
C VAL A 249 -12.86 16.63 5.99
N ASP A 250 -13.52 17.48 6.80
CA ASP A 250 -14.73 18.19 6.38
C ASP A 250 -14.47 19.12 5.18
N TYR A 251 -13.28 19.72 5.12
CA TYR A 251 -12.85 20.52 3.97
C TYR A 251 -12.67 19.66 2.72
N LEU A 252 -12.04 18.49 2.83
CA LEU A 252 -11.87 17.54 1.72
C LEU A 252 -13.22 17.05 1.16
N GLU A 253 -14.20 16.80 2.03
CA GLU A 253 -15.57 16.43 1.61
C GLU A 253 -16.23 17.58 0.85
N LYS A 254 -16.18 18.81 1.37
CA LYS A 254 -16.74 20.00 0.70
C LYS A 254 -16.07 20.31 -0.64
N ALA A 255 -14.78 20.00 -0.77
CA ALA A 255 -14.03 20.11 -2.02
C ALA A 255 -14.36 18.97 -3.03
N GLY A 256 -15.21 18.01 -2.66
CA GLY A 256 -15.56 16.87 -3.49
C GLY A 256 -14.47 15.81 -3.63
N SER A 257 -13.38 15.88 -2.84
CA SER A 257 -12.23 14.99 -2.97
C SER A 257 -12.55 13.53 -2.71
N PHE A 258 -13.44 13.25 -1.76
CA PHE A 258 -13.85 11.88 -1.48
C PHE A 258 -14.72 11.31 -2.60
N ALA A 259 -15.62 12.10 -3.19
CA ALA A 259 -16.39 11.69 -4.36
C ALA A 259 -15.48 11.43 -5.57
N TYR A 260 -14.54 12.34 -5.85
CA TYR A 260 -13.55 12.16 -6.92
C TYR A 260 -12.70 10.89 -6.73
N THR A 261 -12.27 10.63 -5.49
CA THR A 261 -11.51 9.42 -5.15
C THR A 261 -12.32 8.15 -5.38
N ARG A 262 -13.59 8.12 -4.95
CA ARG A 262 -14.49 6.98 -5.19
C ARG A 262 -14.70 6.72 -6.68
N GLN A 263 -14.91 7.77 -7.47
CA GLN A 263 -15.04 7.64 -8.93
C GLN A 263 -13.76 7.07 -9.55
N THR A 264 -12.59 7.57 -9.14
CA THR A 264 -11.30 7.05 -9.62
C THR A 264 -11.12 5.57 -9.27
N LEU A 265 -11.52 5.14 -8.06
CA LEU A 265 -11.47 3.74 -7.66
C LEU A 265 -12.38 2.85 -8.50
N ARG A 266 -13.57 3.34 -8.87
CA ARG A 266 -14.48 2.64 -9.79
C ARG A 266 -13.89 2.49 -11.18
N ASP A 267 -13.30 3.55 -11.72
CA ASP A 267 -12.69 3.52 -13.05
C ASP A 267 -11.54 2.51 -13.09
N LEU A 268 -10.71 2.48 -12.04
CA LEU A 268 -9.63 1.48 -11.88
C LEU A 268 -10.18 0.06 -11.70
N GLU A 269 -11.29 -0.12 -10.98
CA GLU A 269 -11.96 -1.42 -10.84
C GLU A 269 -12.48 -1.92 -12.20
N VAL A 270 -13.15 -1.07 -12.97
CA VAL A 270 -13.66 -1.39 -14.31
C VAL A 270 -12.51 -1.76 -15.25
N GLU A 271 -11.43 -0.99 -15.22
CA GLU A 271 -10.24 -1.27 -16.03
C GLU A 271 -9.57 -2.60 -15.63
N ALA A 272 -9.48 -2.89 -14.33
CA ALA A 272 -8.96 -4.17 -13.86
C ALA A 272 -9.79 -5.35 -14.36
N TYR A 273 -11.13 -5.28 -14.28
CA TYR A 273 -12.00 -6.34 -14.81
C TYR A 273 -11.89 -6.47 -16.33
N ARG A 274 -11.75 -5.35 -17.06
CA ARG A 274 -11.53 -5.37 -18.52
C ARG A 274 -10.26 -6.13 -18.87
N LEU A 275 -9.14 -5.80 -18.23
CA LEU A 275 -7.84 -6.45 -18.45
C LEU A 275 -7.86 -7.93 -18.05
N ILE A 276 -8.51 -8.28 -16.93
CA ILE A 276 -8.67 -9.68 -16.51
C ILE A 276 -9.42 -10.49 -17.57
N LYS A 277 -10.51 -9.92 -18.13
CA LYS A 277 -11.27 -10.56 -19.20
C LYS A 277 -10.45 -10.75 -20.47
N GLU A 278 -9.60 -9.78 -20.83
CA GLU A 278 -8.69 -9.90 -21.98
C GLU A 278 -7.66 -11.03 -21.81
N PHE A 279 -7.23 -11.30 -20.58
CA PHE A 279 -6.37 -12.43 -20.26
C PHE A 279 -7.10 -13.77 -20.09
N GLY A 280 -8.39 -13.84 -20.47
CA GLY A 280 -9.18 -15.07 -20.41
C GLY A 280 -9.91 -15.31 -19.09
N GLY A 281 -9.98 -14.30 -18.22
CA GLY A 281 -10.67 -14.36 -16.93
C GLY A 281 -9.76 -14.87 -15.80
N ASN A 282 -10.11 -14.50 -14.56
CA ASN A 282 -9.44 -14.96 -13.35
C ASN A 282 -10.36 -14.83 -12.12
N PRO A 283 -11.13 -15.88 -11.78
CA PRO A 283 -12.13 -15.80 -10.72
C PRO A 283 -11.56 -15.43 -9.35
N GLN A 284 -10.31 -15.83 -9.07
CA GLN A 284 -9.65 -15.53 -7.81
C GLN A 284 -9.31 -14.04 -7.70
N LEU A 285 -8.75 -13.46 -8.78
CA LEU A 285 -8.42 -12.05 -8.81
C LEU A 285 -9.68 -11.17 -8.82
N GLU A 286 -10.70 -11.56 -9.59
CA GLU A 286 -12.00 -10.88 -9.60
C GLU A 286 -12.64 -10.86 -8.21
N SER A 287 -12.64 -12.00 -7.51
CA SER A 287 -13.17 -12.07 -6.15
C SER A 287 -12.38 -11.21 -5.17
N LEU A 288 -11.06 -11.10 -5.34
CA LEU A 288 -10.21 -10.26 -4.50
C LEU A 288 -10.54 -8.78 -4.72
N ILE A 289 -10.62 -8.33 -5.97
CA ILE A 289 -10.99 -6.95 -6.31
C ILE A 289 -12.37 -6.63 -5.74
N LYS A 290 -13.38 -7.47 -6.03
CA LYS A 290 -14.74 -7.29 -5.50
C LYS A 290 -14.79 -7.17 -3.98
N HIS A 291 -14.01 -7.98 -3.26
CA HIS A 291 -13.94 -7.90 -1.81
C HIS A 291 -13.36 -6.56 -1.33
N LEU A 292 -12.31 -6.07 -2.01
CA LEU A 292 -11.64 -4.82 -1.66
C LEU A 292 -12.47 -3.60 -2.02
N SER A 293 -13.29 -3.68 -3.07
CA SER A 293 -14.14 -2.59 -3.55
C SER A 293 -15.31 -2.27 -2.63
N LYS A 294 -15.75 -3.21 -1.78
CA LYS A 294 -16.88 -3.02 -0.85
C LYS A 294 -16.82 -1.71 -0.08
N MET A 295 -15.62 -1.33 0.36
CA MET A 295 -15.39 -0.12 1.16
C MET A 295 -15.86 1.17 0.47
N HIS A 296 -15.60 1.33 -0.83
CA HIS A 296 -15.98 2.56 -1.54
C HIS A 296 -17.41 2.50 -2.07
N HIS A 297 -17.94 1.29 -2.35
CA HIS A 297 -19.35 1.09 -2.72
C HIS A 297 -20.30 1.35 -1.54
N GLU A 298 -19.98 0.86 -0.35
CA GLU A 298 -20.80 1.08 0.86
C GLU A 298 -20.82 2.56 1.29
N ALA A 299 -19.68 3.25 1.19
CA ALA A 299 -19.57 4.67 1.47
C ALA A 299 -20.42 5.53 0.52
N GLU A 300 -20.56 5.09 -0.73
CA GLU A 300 -21.37 5.79 -1.72
C GLU A 300 -22.85 5.55 -1.55
N ALA A 301 -23.26 4.30 -1.28
CA ALA A 301 -24.64 4.02 -0.91
C ALA A 301 -25.11 4.85 0.30
N ALA A 302 -24.21 5.07 1.28
CA ALA A 302 -24.47 5.97 2.39
C ALA A 302 -24.59 7.45 1.96
N ALA A 303 -23.73 7.92 1.05
CA ALA A 303 -23.79 9.28 0.51
C ALA A 303 -25.07 9.53 -0.34
N GLU A 304 -25.49 8.57 -1.15
CA GLU A 304 -26.73 8.62 -1.93
C GLU A 304 -27.96 8.60 -1.01
N SER A 305 -27.97 7.77 0.04
CA SER A 305 -29.07 7.73 1.02
C SER A 305 -29.21 9.00 1.88
N SER A 306 -28.12 9.77 2.04
CA SER A 306 -28.12 11.03 2.80
C SER A 306 -28.43 12.26 1.93
N THR A 307 -28.48 12.10 0.61
CA THR A 307 -28.84 13.14 -0.35
C THR A 307 -30.29 13.04 -0.86
N GLU A 308 -31.05 12.01 -0.46
CA GLU A 308 -32.51 12.01 -0.64
C GLU A 308 -33.14 13.15 0.19
N PRO A 309 -33.82 14.12 -0.45
CA PRO A 309 -34.53 15.13 0.31
C PRO A 309 -35.67 14.45 1.06
N HIS A 310 -35.81 14.76 2.35
CA HIS A 310 -37.07 14.62 3.09
C HIS A 310 -38.17 15.35 2.33
N SER A 311 -38.77 14.68 1.36
CA SER A 311 -39.96 15.11 0.67
C SER A 311 -41.14 14.48 1.40
N SER A 312 -41.91 15.37 2.01
CA SER A 312 -43.32 15.18 2.33
C SER A 312 -43.66 14.23 3.48
N GLN A 313 -43.86 14.81 4.67
CA GLN A 313 -45.15 14.63 5.35
C GLN A 313 -45.66 16.00 5.81
N ASN A 314 -46.45 16.61 4.94
CA ASN A 314 -47.54 17.49 5.35
C ASN A 314 -48.55 16.64 6.13
N HIS A 315 -48.87 17.05 7.35
CA HIS A 315 -50.24 17.11 7.87
C HIS A 315 -50.37 18.25 8.87
#